data_AF-K0VVN6-F1
#
_entry.id   AF-K0VVN6-F1
#
_cell.length_a   1.000
_cell.length_b   1.000
_cell.length_c   1.000
_cell.angle_alpha   90.00
_cell.angle_beta   90.00
_cell.angle_gamma   90.00
#
_symmetry.space_group_name_H-M   'P 1'
#
loop_
_entity.id
_entity.type
_entity.pdbx_description
1 polymer ?
#
loop_
_entity_poly.entity_id
_entity_poly.type
_entity_poly.pdbx_seq_one_letter_code
_entity_poly.pdbx_strand_id
1 'polypeptide(L)'
;KVLGDRLMAPTDLDLCLEAFALYTSLSQLIRLCIDGPFDPNDAPSGLIELVCRAGDCPDIKTLEGEVKRLSKTVRKIFLTVIKT
;
A
#
# COMPACT_ATOMS: atom_id res chain seq x y z
N LYS A 1 7.74 1.08 -15.20
CA LYS A 1 9.09 0.49 -15.33
C LYS A 1 10.08 1.48 -15.96
N VAL A 2 9.77 2.02 -17.16
CA VAL A 2 10.62 2.93 -17.98
C VAL A 2 11.49 3.97 -17.23
N LEU A 3 10.99 4.66 -16.20
CA LEU A 3 11.77 5.63 -15.41
C LEU A 3 12.51 5.01 -14.21
N GLY A 4 11.93 3.98 -13.59
CA GLY A 4 12.47 3.35 -12.38
C GLY A 4 13.71 2.51 -12.66
N ASP A 5 13.72 1.76 -13.77
CA ASP A 5 14.82 0.83 -14.13
C ASP A 5 16.20 1.52 -14.21
N ARG A 6 16.23 2.84 -14.46
CA ARG A 6 17.46 3.63 -14.57
C ARG A 6 17.89 4.30 -13.26
N LEU A 7 17.01 4.36 -12.27
CA LEU A 7 17.18 5.17 -11.05
C LEU A 7 17.30 4.34 -9.76
N MET A 8 16.84 3.09 -9.77
CA MET A 8 16.86 2.21 -8.60
C MET A 8 17.22 0.78 -8.98
N ALA A 9 17.64 -0.02 -8.00
CA ALA A 9 17.87 -1.44 -8.23
C ALA A 9 16.56 -2.15 -8.66
N PRO A 10 16.62 -3.21 -9.48
CA PRO A 10 15.41 -3.92 -9.93
C PRO A 10 14.50 -4.36 -8.78
N THR A 11 15.08 -4.89 -7.70
CA THR A 11 14.33 -5.29 -6.50
C THR A 11 13.64 -4.12 -5.80
N ASP A 12 14.29 -2.95 -5.75
CA ASP A 12 13.68 -1.75 -5.17
C ASP A 12 12.49 -1.27 -6.02
N LEU A 13 12.62 -1.35 -7.35
CA LEU A 13 11.51 -1.04 -8.25
C LEU A 13 10.33 -2.00 -8.05
N ASP A 14 10.58 -3.30 -7.96
CA ASP A 14 9.52 -4.28 -7.74
C ASP A 14 8.79 -4.02 -6.42
N LEU A 15 9.52 -3.70 -5.34
CA LEU A 15 8.93 -3.30 -4.05
C LEU A 15 8.10 -2.01 -4.14
N CYS A 16 8.54 -1.03 -4.93
CA CYS A 16 7.76 0.19 -5.17
C CYS A 16 6.49 -0.08 -5.97
N LEU A 17 6.54 -1.00 -6.94
CA LEU A 17 5.38 -1.40 -7.74
C LEU A 17 4.38 -2.20 -6.91
N GLU A 18 4.85 -3.10 -6.04
CA GLU A 18 4.03 -3.84 -5.07
C GLU A 18 3.29 -2.88 -4.14
N ALA A 19 4.02 -1.94 -3.53
CA ALA A 19 3.43 -0.93 -2.66
C ALA A 19 2.42 -0.05 -3.41
N PHE A 20 2.74 0.38 -4.63
CA PHE A 20 1.85 1.18 -5.47
C PHE A 20 0.55 0.43 -5.78
N ALA A 21 0.63 -0.86 -6.14
CA ALA A 21 -0.54 -1.67 -6.42
C ALA A 21 -1.44 -1.84 -5.19
N LEU A 22 -0.84 -2.11 -4.02
CA LEU A 22 -1.57 -2.22 -2.77
C LEU A 22 -2.28 -0.90 -2.41
N TYR A 23 -1.54 0.21 -2.35
CA TYR A 23 -2.09 1.50 -1.95
C TYR A 23 -3.19 1.97 -2.90
N THR A 24 -3.02 1.73 -4.19
CA THR A 24 -4.03 2.08 -5.20
C THR A 24 -5.31 1.28 -4.96
N SER A 25 -5.20 -0.03 -4.76
CA SER A 25 -6.34 -0.92 -4.55
C SER A 25 -7.11 -0.53 -3.28
N LEU A 26 -6.40 -0.32 -2.17
CA LEU A 26 -7.00 0.13 -0.90
C LEU A 26 -7.67 1.49 -1.04
N SER A 27 -6.97 2.47 -1.63
CA SER A 27 -7.50 3.83 -1.81
C SER A 27 -8.72 3.86 -2.70
N GLN A 28 -8.80 3.00 -3.72
CA GLN A 28 -9.97 2.90 -4.59
C GLN A 28 -11.16 2.29 -3.86
N LEU A 29 -10.97 1.17 -3.17
CA LEU A 29 -12.04 0.51 -2.42
C LEU A 29 -12.61 1.42 -1.33
N ILE A 30 -11.75 2.04 -0.53
CA ILE A 30 -12.18 2.95 0.54
C ILE A 30 -13.04 4.09 -0.02
N ARG A 31 -12.57 4.78 -1.07
CA ARG A 31 -13.30 5.90 -1.69
C ARG A 31 -14.63 5.52 -2.34
N LEU A 32 -14.79 4.26 -2.77
CA LEU A 32 -16.04 3.79 -3.37
C LEU A 32 -17.07 3.37 -2.32
N CYS A 33 -16.62 3.04 -1.09
CA CYS A 33 -17.47 2.44 -0.08
C CYS A 33 -17.86 3.40 1.06
N ILE A 34 -17.08 4.43 1.32
CA ILE A 34 -17.36 5.40 2.39
C ILE A 34 -17.05 6.84 1.96
N ASP A 35 -17.80 7.77 2.53
CA ASP A 35 -17.50 9.19 2.47
C ASP A 35 -16.64 9.57 3.69
N GLY A 36 -15.40 10.00 3.44
CA GLY A 36 -14.48 10.46 4.49
C GLY A 36 -13.34 9.50 4.82
N PRO A 37 -12.67 9.68 5.97
CA PRO A 37 -11.52 8.88 6.36
C PRO A 37 -11.93 7.45 6.72
N PHE A 38 -11.02 6.51 6.47
CA PHE A 38 -11.18 5.11 6.87
C PHE A 38 -10.74 4.92 8.32
N ASP A 39 -11.68 4.56 9.19
CA ASP A 39 -11.41 4.05 10.54
C ASP A 39 -11.84 2.58 10.61
N PRO A 40 -10.91 1.63 10.82
CA PRO A 40 -11.23 0.21 10.97
C PRO A 40 -12.29 -0.11 12.04
N ASN A 41 -12.44 0.71 13.08
CA ASN A 41 -13.38 0.47 14.17
C ASN A 41 -14.82 0.89 13.82
N ASP A 42 -14.96 1.85 12.90
CA ASP A 42 -16.27 2.40 12.49
C ASP A 42 -16.67 1.96 11.07
N ALA A 43 -15.74 1.35 10.31
CA ALA A 43 -15.99 0.91 8.94
C ALA A 43 -16.96 -0.29 8.89
N PRO A 44 -17.83 -0.36 7.87
CA PRO A 44 -18.69 -1.52 7.66
C PRO A 44 -17.87 -2.82 7.53
N SER A 45 -18.32 -3.91 8.14
CA SER A 45 -17.62 -5.20 8.11
C SER A 45 -17.30 -5.69 6.69
N GLY A 46 -18.23 -5.48 5.75
CA GLY A 46 -18.00 -5.81 4.33
C GLY A 46 -16.86 -5.01 3.70
N LEU A 47 -16.65 -3.74 4.09
CA LEU A 47 -15.50 -2.97 3.64
C LEU A 47 -14.20 -3.51 4.25
N ILE A 48 -14.20 -3.89 5.53
CA ILE A 48 -13.05 -4.54 6.17
C ILE A 48 -12.65 -5.81 5.41
N GLU A 49 -13.60 -6.67 5.09
CA GLU A 49 -13.35 -7.89 4.30
C GLU A 49 -12.78 -7.57 2.91
N LEU A 50 -13.34 -6.57 2.22
CA LEU A 50 -12.88 -6.16 0.89
C LEU A 50 -11.43 -5.65 0.92
N VAL A 51 -11.05 -4.82 1.90
CA VAL A 51 -9.68 -4.31 1.99
C VAL A 51 -8.69 -5.38 2.40
N CYS A 52 -9.06 -6.30 3.30
CA CYS A 52 -8.22 -7.43 3.69
C CYS A 52 -7.95 -8.34 2.49
N ARG A 53 -9.00 -8.67 1.74
CA ARG A 53 -8.87 -9.45 0.51
C ARG A 53 -8.02 -8.75 -0.56
N ALA A 54 -8.17 -7.44 -0.71
CA ALA A 54 -7.39 -6.67 -1.69
C ALA A 54 -5.89 -6.65 -1.37
N GLY A 55 -5.53 -6.74 -0.10
CA GLY A 55 -4.13 -6.89 0.35
C GLY A 55 -3.68 -8.33 0.58
N ASP A 56 -4.48 -9.33 0.18
CA ASP A 56 -4.22 -10.76 0.43
C ASP A 56 -3.89 -11.05 1.92
N CYS A 57 -4.58 -10.37 2.82
CA CYS A 57 -4.37 -10.43 4.26
C CYS A 57 -5.56 -11.11 4.96
N PRO A 58 -5.31 -11.93 5.99
CA PRO A 58 -6.37 -12.63 6.72
C PRO A 58 -7.21 -11.71 7.61
N ASP A 59 -6.65 -10.58 8.06
CA ASP A 59 -7.32 -9.61 8.93
C ASP A 59 -6.74 -8.19 8.76
N ILE A 60 -7.44 -7.22 9.34
CA ILE A 60 -7.10 -5.80 9.22
C ILE A 60 -5.76 -5.48 9.87
N LYS A 61 -5.41 -6.17 10.96
CA LYS A 61 -4.16 -5.97 11.69
C LYS A 61 -2.96 -6.41 10.86
N THR A 62 -3.10 -7.49 10.11
CA THR A 62 -2.08 -7.98 9.16
C THR A 62 -1.94 -7.01 8.00
N LEU A 63 -3.06 -6.51 7.46
CA LEU A 63 -3.06 -5.50 6.40
C LEU A 63 -2.35 -4.21 6.82
N GLU A 64 -2.64 -3.68 8.02
CA GLU A 64 -1.94 -2.52 8.57
C GLU A 64 -0.43 -2.76 8.73
N GLY A 65 -0.06 -3.97 9.14
CA GLY A 65 1.33 -4.43 9.21
C GLY A 65 2.03 -4.37 7.86
N GLU A 66 1.40 -4.90 6.81
CA GLU A 66 1.94 -4.91 5.46
C GLU A 66 2.05 -3.51 4.86
N VAL A 67 1.01 -2.66 5.02
CA VAL A 67 1.05 -1.26 4.61
C VAL A 67 2.21 -0.53 5.30
N LYS A 68 2.42 -0.76 6.61
CA LYS A 68 3.51 -0.16 7.38
C LYS A 68 4.89 -0.68 6.92
N ARG A 69 5.02 -1.98 6.65
CA ARG A 69 6.25 -2.60 6.15
C ARG A 69 6.65 -1.99 4.81
N LEU A 70 5.73 -2.00 3.84
CA LEU A 70 5.96 -1.44 2.50
C LEU A 70 6.21 0.07 2.55
N SER A 71 5.51 0.82 3.40
CA SER A 71 5.72 2.26 3.55
C SER A 71 7.13 2.60 4.01
N LYS A 72 7.69 1.82 4.96
CA LYS A 72 9.07 1.98 5.41
C LYS A 72 10.07 1.66 4.31
N THR A 73 9.83 0.58 3.56
CA THR A 73 10.67 0.16 2.44
C THR A 73 10.69 1.22 1.35
N VAL A 74 9.53 1.67 0.88
CA VAL A 74 9.42 2.72 -0.14
C VAL A 74 10.09 4.01 0.32
N ARG A 75 9.90 4.42 1.59
CA ARG A 75 10.59 5.59 2.14
C ARG A 75 12.11 5.44 2.10
N LYS A 76 12.65 4.27 2.45
CA LYS A 76 14.08 4.01 2.38
C LYS A 76 14.60 4.14 0.94
N ILE A 77 13.91 3.52 -0.02
CA ILE A 77 14.24 3.59 -1.45
C ILE A 77 14.22 5.04 -1.94
N PHE A 78 13.17 5.79 -1.59
CA PHE A 78 13.04 7.20 -1.96
C PHE A 78 14.24 8.02 -1.47
N LEU A 79 14.64 7.87 -0.20
CA LEU A 79 15.79 8.58 0.37
C LEU A 79 17.11 8.19 -0.32
N THR A 80 17.26 6.92 -0.72
CA THR A 80 18.43 6.46 -1.48
C THR A 80 18.48 7.06 -2.88
N VAL A 81 17.34 7.15 -3.57
CA VAL A 81 17.25 7.65 -4.95
C VAL A 81 17.42 9.17 -5.01
N ILE A 82 16.77 9.90 -4.10
CA ILE A 82 16.69 11.37 -4.16
C ILE A 82 17.95 12.05 -3.61
N LYS A 83 18.83 11.34 -2.88
CA LYS A 83 20.05 11.90 -2.23
C LYS A 83 19.83 13.31 -1.67
N THR A 84 19.22 13.38 -0.49
CA THR A 84 19.27 14.61 0.33
C THR A 84 20.59 14.73 1.08
#